data_AF-A0A938KI09-F1
#
_entry.id   AF-A0A938KI09-F1
#
_cell.length_a   1.000
_cell.length_b   1.000
_cell.length_c   1.000
_cell.angle_alpha   90.00
_cell.angle_beta   90.00
_cell.angle_gamma   90.00
#
_symmetry.space_group_name_H-M   'P 1'
#
loop_
_entity.id
_entity.type
_entity.pdbx_description
1 polymer ?
#
loop_
_entity_poly.entity_id
_entity_poly.type
_entity_poly.pdbx_seq_one_letter_code
_entity_poly.pdbx_strand_id
1 'polypeptide(L)'
;MKTHSPVPDLSRRGFLGSSCCAAVGATGLLSSLSALRLIGAVAKSDNGPRPPVRAGALSSDYKALVCLFLNGGNDANNMIVPAGSAYSAYASARSNLALPQTGLLPIAPANGDGRNWTLHAAIPELQSLFEAGHAALLANVGTLVYPTTRDQYLRSAVPLPPQLFSHSDQQVQWQHSVPDKPTSSGWGGRIADLVNAFNANNEISMSISLAGKNTFQVGTAVTQYAVSSSGATTLVGSTSRGNADAARFAAQRDLFGQTPTSLLETAFASVSRDAIASADLLNSVLAASQPITTTFPNTTAGNQLRMAARLIAASPALGLRRQLFFVQLGGWDTHAAQLDNATPTSGTHANLLAQISQAVNAFYNATVELGVANQVTLFTASDFGRTYRSNGDGSDHGWGNHQFIVGG
;
A
#
# COMPACT_ATOMS: atom_id res chain seq x y z
N MET A 1 -0.56 -59.82 14.74
CA MET A 1 -1.86 -59.14 14.80
C MET A 1 -1.63 -57.64 14.82
N LYS A 2 -1.89 -56.94 13.70
CA LYS A 2 -1.87 -55.47 13.62
C LYS A 2 -3.33 -55.00 13.61
N THR A 3 -3.71 -54.23 14.61
CA THR A 3 -5.04 -53.62 14.74
C THR A 3 -5.11 -52.37 13.87
N HIS A 4 -6.02 -52.34 12.90
CA HIS A 4 -6.34 -51.14 12.13
C HIS A 4 -7.23 -50.21 12.97
N SER A 5 -6.82 -48.96 13.14
CA SER A 5 -7.69 -47.88 13.64
C SER A 5 -8.68 -47.47 12.54
N PRO A 6 -9.96 -47.21 12.87
CA PRO A 6 -10.95 -46.82 11.87
C PRO A 6 -10.77 -45.35 11.45
N VAL A 7 -10.88 -45.10 10.15
CA VAL A 7 -10.96 -43.76 9.55
C VAL A 7 -12.30 -43.13 9.97
N PRO A 8 -12.36 -41.84 10.36
CA PRO A 8 -13.62 -41.20 10.74
C PRO A 8 -14.53 -41.10 9.52
N ASP A 9 -15.76 -41.61 9.65
CA ASP A 9 -16.80 -41.49 8.63
C ASP A 9 -17.31 -40.04 8.59
N LEU A 10 -16.85 -39.28 7.60
CA LEU A 10 -17.30 -37.91 7.35
C LEU A 10 -18.72 -37.96 6.78
N SER A 11 -19.72 -37.84 7.66
CA SER A 11 -21.11 -37.75 7.23
C SER A 11 -21.32 -36.60 6.22
N ARG A 12 -22.20 -36.79 5.24
CA ARG A 12 -22.61 -35.76 4.25
C ARG A 12 -22.96 -34.41 4.89
N ARG A 13 -23.50 -34.42 6.12
CA ARG A 13 -23.85 -33.22 6.89
C ARG A 13 -22.62 -32.53 7.51
N GLY A 14 -21.59 -33.29 7.88
CA GLY A 14 -20.28 -32.77 8.30
C GLY A 14 -19.50 -32.15 7.15
N PHE A 15 -19.51 -32.77 5.96
CA PHE A 15 -18.90 -32.19 4.76
C PHE A 15 -19.54 -30.84 4.39
N LEU A 16 -20.87 -30.75 4.34
CA LEU A 16 -21.58 -29.50 4.04
C LEU A 16 -21.40 -28.42 5.12
N GLY A 17 -21.32 -28.80 6.40
CA GLY A 17 -21.04 -27.86 7.50
C GLY A 17 -19.62 -27.27 7.43
N SER A 18 -18.62 -28.09 7.10
CA SER A 18 -17.22 -27.65 6.96
C SER A 18 -16.95 -26.88 5.66
N SER A 19 -17.70 -27.17 4.58
CA SER A 19 -17.59 -26.43 3.31
C SER A 19 -18.15 -25.01 3.37
N CYS A 20 -19.13 -24.73 4.24
CA CYS A 20 -19.68 -23.37 4.39
C CYS A 20 -18.65 -22.37 4.96
N CYS A 21 -17.77 -22.81 5.86
CA CYS A 21 -16.73 -21.94 6.42
C CYS A 21 -15.55 -21.72 5.45
N ALA A 22 -15.24 -22.71 4.60
CA ALA A 22 -14.25 -22.54 3.52
C ALA A 22 -14.79 -21.67 2.37
N ALA A 23 -16.11 -21.68 2.14
CA ALA A 23 -16.75 -20.90 1.08
C ALA A 23 -16.67 -19.39 1.33
N VAL A 24 -16.73 -18.91 2.58
CA VAL A 24 -16.70 -17.46 2.88
C VAL A 24 -15.31 -16.85 2.61
N GLY A 25 -14.23 -17.57 2.92
CA GLY A 25 -12.86 -17.17 2.55
C GLY A 25 -12.59 -17.26 1.05
N ALA A 26 -13.14 -18.27 0.37
CA ALA A 26 -13.05 -18.41 -1.07
C ALA A 26 -13.86 -17.35 -1.83
N THR A 27 -15.03 -16.92 -1.33
CA THR A 27 -15.79 -15.82 -1.95
C THR A 27 -15.09 -14.48 -1.85
N GLY A 28 -14.31 -14.19 -0.80
CA GLY A 28 -13.51 -12.96 -0.71
C GLY A 28 -12.37 -12.92 -1.74
N LEU A 29 -11.68 -14.05 -1.93
CA LEU A 29 -10.61 -14.21 -2.93
C LEU A 29 -11.15 -14.32 -4.37
N LEU A 30 -12.26 -15.02 -4.57
CA LEU A 30 -12.89 -15.16 -5.89
C LEU A 30 -13.64 -13.89 -6.30
N SER A 31 -14.25 -13.15 -5.39
CA SER A 31 -14.89 -11.86 -5.71
C SER A 31 -13.85 -10.78 -6.03
N SER A 32 -12.71 -10.75 -5.33
CA SER A 32 -11.58 -9.88 -5.69
C SER A 32 -10.91 -10.27 -7.01
N LEU A 33 -10.69 -11.56 -7.28
CA LEU A 33 -10.19 -12.02 -8.59
C LEU A 33 -11.19 -11.81 -9.74
N SER A 34 -12.49 -11.94 -9.47
CA SER A 34 -13.55 -11.68 -10.45
C SER A 34 -13.74 -10.18 -10.70
N ALA A 35 -13.60 -9.34 -9.67
CA ALA A 35 -13.56 -7.89 -9.79
C ALA A 35 -12.32 -7.42 -10.58
N LEU A 36 -11.15 -8.02 -10.34
CA LEU A 36 -9.93 -7.76 -11.13
C LEU A 36 -10.07 -8.19 -12.60
N ARG A 37 -10.80 -9.28 -12.88
CA ARG A 37 -11.12 -9.72 -14.25
C ARG A 37 -12.18 -8.85 -14.93
N LEU A 38 -13.17 -8.35 -14.20
CA LEU A 38 -14.14 -7.39 -14.74
C LEU A 38 -13.48 -6.03 -15.02
N ILE A 39 -12.58 -5.55 -14.17
CA ILE A 39 -11.79 -4.33 -14.41
C ILE A 39 -10.90 -4.49 -15.65
N GLY A 40 -10.34 -5.68 -15.88
CA GLY A 40 -9.61 -6.00 -17.12
C GLY A 40 -10.49 -6.04 -18.39
N ALA A 41 -11.79 -6.28 -18.27
CA ALA A 41 -12.72 -6.34 -19.40
C ALA A 41 -13.34 -4.98 -19.77
N VAL A 42 -13.23 -3.97 -18.90
CA VAL A 42 -13.71 -2.60 -19.14
C VAL A 42 -12.58 -1.68 -19.67
N ALA A 43 -11.32 -2.10 -19.60
CA ALA A 43 -10.14 -1.33 -20.04
C ALA A 43 -9.77 -1.50 -21.53
N LYS A 44 -10.74 -1.76 -22.43
CA LYS A 44 -10.47 -1.74 -23.88
C LYS A 44 -10.75 -0.35 -24.47
N SER A 45 -9.86 0.59 -24.21
CA SER A 45 -9.89 1.93 -24.80
C SER A 45 -8.94 2.01 -26.02
N ASP A 46 -9.38 1.51 -27.18
CA ASP A 46 -8.60 1.60 -28.43
C ASP A 46 -8.81 2.93 -29.21
N ASN A 47 -9.38 3.98 -28.61
CA ASN A 47 -9.69 5.24 -29.32
C ASN A 47 -9.16 6.52 -28.64
N GLY A 48 -7.86 6.56 -28.29
CA GLY A 48 -7.18 7.79 -27.82
C GLY A 48 -5.93 8.11 -28.63
N PRO A 49 -5.50 9.40 -28.73
CA PRO A 49 -4.25 9.77 -29.38
C PRO A 49 -3.07 9.05 -28.72
N ARG A 50 -2.32 8.24 -29.49
CA ARG A 50 -1.13 7.56 -28.99
C ARG A 50 0.01 8.58 -28.80
N PRO A 51 0.52 8.80 -27.57
CA PRO A 51 1.71 9.61 -27.37
C PRO A 51 2.93 8.96 -28.06
N PRO A 52 3.94 9.75 -28.46
CA PRO A 52 5.10 9.24 -29.19
C PRO A 52 5.86 8.20 -28.37
N VAL A 53 6.34 7.15 -29.06
CA VAL A 53 7.07 6.03 -28.48
C VAL A 53 8.39 6.52 -27.88
N ARG A 54 8.45 6.60 -26.54
CA ARG A 54 9.73 6.74 -25.82
C ARG A 54 10.47 5.40 -25.86
N ALA A 55 11.80 5.45 -25.95
CA ALA A 55 12.64 4.26 -26.00
C ALA A 55 12.34 3.33 -24.80
N GLY A 56 11.88 2.11 -25.11
CA GLY A 56 11.46 1.10 -24.14
C GLY A 56 9.99 1.24 -23.72
N ALA A 57 9.05 1.11 -24.66
CA ALA A 57 7.63 1.05 -24.32
C ALA A 57 7.39 -0.06 -23.27
N LEU A 58 6.75 0.30 -22.15
CA LEU A 58 6.35 -0.66 -21.13
C LEU A 58 5.50 -1.76 -21.77
N SER A 59 5.72 -3.01 -21.34
CA SER A 59 4.97 -4.15 -21.88
C SER A 59 3.47 -3.91 -21.69
N SER A 60 2.66 -4.22 -22.71
CA SER A 60 1.21 -4.00 -22.66
C SER A 60 0.55 -4.77 -21.51
N ASP A 61 1.18 -5.84 -21.04
CA ASP A 61 0.75 -6.66 -19.91
C ASP A 61 1.31 -6.22 -18.56
N TYR A 62 2.06 -5.11 -18.45
CA TYR A 62 2.62 -4.62 -17.19
C TYR A 62 1.52 -4.36 -16.16
N LYS A 63 1.78 -4.67 -14.88
CA LYS A 63 0.90 -4.34 -13.75
C LYS A 63 1.69 -4.00 -12.50
N ALA A 64 1.30 -2.93 -11.82
CA ALA A 64 1.85 -2.56 -10.52
C ALA A 64 0.76 -2.23 -9.50
N LEU A 65 1.05 -2.58 -8.25
CA LEU A 65 0.24 -2.21 -7.10
C LEU A 65 1.10 -1.41 -6.11
N VAL A 66 0.60 -0.26 -5.68
CA VAL A 66 1.29 0.65 -4.75
C VAL A 66 0.47 0.78 -3.48
N CYS A 67 1.00 0.29 -2.36
CA CYS A 67 0.44 0.51 -1.04
C CYS A 67 1.02 1.81 -0.46
N LEU A 68 0.18 2.83 -0.30
CA LEU A 68 0.51 4.03 0.49
C LEU A 68 -0.01 3.84 1.92
N PHE A 69 0.88 3.45 2.83
CA PHE A 69 0.54 3.20 4.22
C PHE A 69 0.57 4.49 5.04
N LEU A 70 -0.58 4.84 5.62
CA LEU A 70 -0.80 5.99 6.49
C LEU A 70 -0.53 5.53 7.93
N ASN A 71 0.75 5.54 8.34
CA ASN A 71 1.18 4.94 9.60
C ASN A 71 0.77 5.80 10.81
N GLY A 72 -0.11 5.26 11.66
CA GLY A 72 -0.53 5.86 12.92
C GLY A 72 -2.02 6.19 13.01
N GLY A 73 -2.90 5.61 12.21
CA GLY A 73 -4.36 5.75 12.39
C GLY A 73 -4.93 7.02 11.80
N ASN A 74 -4.95 7.14 10.48
CA ASN A 74 -5.52 8.33 9.82
C ASN A 74 -7.00 8.53 10.19
N ASP A 75 -7.36 9.74 10.63
CA ASP A 75 -8.74 10.17 10.84
C ASP A 75 -9.46 10.48 9.52
N ALA A 76 -9.87 9.45 8.79
CA ALA A 76 -10.58 9.66 7.53
C ALA A 76 -12.00 10.24 7.71
N ASN A 77 -12.51 10.35 8.94
CA ASN A 77 -13.79 11.03 9.20
C ASN A 77 -13.70 12.54 8.96
N ASN A 78 -12.49 13.12 9.04
CA ASN A 78 -12.21 14.49 8.61
C ASN A 78 -11.57 14.54 7.21
N MET A 79 -11.39 13.40 6.52
CA MET A 79 -11.01 13.39 5.11
C MET A 79 -12.24 13.42 4.20
N ILE A 80 -13.29 12.67 4.57
CA ILE A 80 -14.56 12.56 3.83
C ILE A 80 -15.69 13.02 4.77
N VAL A 81 -16.29 14.17 4.47
CA VAL A 81 -17.24 14.84 5.35
C VAL A 81 -18.62 14.94 4.68
N PRO A 82 -19.70 14.55 5.36
CA PRO A 82 -21.05 14.71 4.80
C PRO A 82 -21.45 16.19 4.75
N ALA A 83 -22.12 16.58 3.68
CA ALA A 83 -22.68 17.91 3.46
C ALA A 83 -24.20 17.95 3.59
N GLY A 84 -24.79 19.14 3.47
CA GLY A 84 -26.23 19.34 3.47
C GLY A 84 -26.88 18.92 4.79
N SER A 85 -28.00 18.21 4.71
CA SER A 85 -28.78 17.79 5.89
C SER A 85 -28.01 16.87 6.85
N ALA A 86 -27.08 16.06 6.32
CA ALA A 86 -26.29 15.11 7.10
C ALA A 86 -25.14 15.78 7.91
N TYR A 87 -24.75 17.01 7.57
CA TYR A 87 -23.65 17.69 8.24
C TYR A 87 -23.94 17.98 9.71
N SER A 88 -25.19 18.31 10.07
CA SER A 88 -25.55 18.64 11.46
C SER A 88 -25.25 17.49 12.44
N ALA A 89 -25.48 16.25 11.99
CA ALA A 89 -25.16 15.04 12.75
C ALA A 89 -23.64 14.82 12.87
N TYR A 90 -22.90 15.07 11.79
CA TYR A 90 -21.43 15.06 11.80
C TYR A 90 -20.89 16.09 12.79
N ALA A 91 -21.29 17.36 12.67
CA ALA A 91 -20.77 18.44 13.49
C ALA A 91 -21.05 18.21 14.98
N SER A 92 -22.26 17.74 15.31
CA SER A 92 -22.66 17.41 16.69
C SER A 92 -21.82 16.27 17.27
N ALA A 93 -21.51 15.25 16.47
CA ALA A 93 -20.74 14.10 16.94
C ALA A 93 -19.23 14.35 17.01
N ARG A 94 -18.69 15.16 16.09
CA ARG A 94 -17.28 15.56 16.05
C ARG A 94 -16.95 16.64 17.08
N SER A 95 -17.93 17.45 17.47
CA SER A 95 -17.77 18.56 18.42
C SER A 95 -16.64 19.52 18.00
N ASN A 96 -15.57 19.65 18.79
CA ASN A 96 -14.43 20.50 18.48
C ASN A 96 -13.54 20.01 17.32
N LEU A 97 -13.75 18.79 16.82
CA LEU A 97 -13.09 18.30 15.60
C LEU A 97 -13.93 18.48 14.32
N ALA A 98 -15.09 19.13 14.41
CA ALA A 98 -15.92 19.37 13.23
C ALA A 98 -15.26 20.39 12.31
N LEU A 99 -15.07 20.03 11.04
CA LEU A 99 -14.62 20.98 10.02
C LEU A 99 -15.77 21.92 9.63
N PRO A 100 -15.54 23.24 9.46
CA PRO A 100 -16.55 24.13 8.90
C PRO A 100 -16.91 23.70 7.48
N GLN A 101 -18.20 23.81 7.09
CA GLN A 101 -18.61 23.49 5.72
C GLN A 101 -17.90 24.35 4.66
N THR A 102 -17.64 25.62 4.99
CA THR A 102 -16.98 26.56 4.09
C THR A 102 -15.57 26.07 3.77
N GLY A 103 -15.28 25.90 2.48
CA GLY A 103 -13.96 25.46 1.99
C GLY A 103 -13.81 23.95 1.85
N LEU A 104 -14.77 23.14 2.30
CA LEU A 104 -14.79 21.71 1.96
C LEU A 104 -15.11 21.52 0.47
N LEU A 105 -14.49 20.51 -0.12
CA LEU A 105 -14.48 20.29 -1.55
C LEU A 105 -15.61 19.31 -1.93
N PRO A 106 -16.69 19.74 -2.60
CA PRO A 106 -17.77 18.83 -2.96
C PRO A 106 -17.29 17.75 -3.93
N ILE A 107 -17.85 16.55 -3.79
CA ILE A 107 -17.64 15.44 -4.72
C ILE A 107 -18.98 14.84 -5.17
N ALA A 108 -18.99 14.24 -6.36
CA ALA A 108 -20.14 13.57 -6.95
C ALA A 108 -19.87 12.07 -7.18
N PRO A 109 -20.05 11.20 -6.16
CA PRO A 109 -19.82 9.77 -6.34
C PRO A 109 -20.77 9.14 -7.36
N ALA A 110 -20.22 8.38 -8.32
CA ALA A 110 -21.00 7.67 -9.33
C ALA A 110 -22.00 6.66 -8.72
N ASN A 111 -21.68 6.10 -7.56
CA ASN A 111 -22.48 5.15 -6.80
C ASN A 111 -22.83 5.70 -5.39
N GLY A 112 -23.35 6.91 -5.33
CA GLY A 112 -23.71 7.58 -4.07
C GLY A 112 -24.80 6.86 -3.26
N ASP A 113 -24.82 7.13 -1.96
CA ASP A 113 -25.79 6.60 -0.99
C ASP A 113 -26.97 7.57 -0.74
N GLY A 114 -27.17 8.54 -1.63
CA GLY A 114 -28.16 9.61 -1.50
C GLY A 114 -27.73 10.77 -0.59
N ARG A 115 -26.53 10.74 0.00
CA ARG A 115 -25.96 11.86 0.75
C ARG A 115 -25.04 12.69 -0.15
N ASN A 116 -24.92 13.97 0.20
CA ASN A 116 -23.90 14.84 -0.38
C ASN A 116 -22.61 14.65 0.41
N TRP A 117 -21.51 14.47 -0.31
CA TRP A 117 -20.20 14.26 0.29
C TRP A 117 -19.23 15.36 -0.14
N THR A 118 -18.30 15.64 0.76
CA THR A 118 -17.21 16.59 0.53
C THR A 118 -15.90 15.97 1.00
N LEU A 119 -14.80 16.50 0.48
CA LEU A 119 -13.44 16.18 0.85
C LEU A 119 -12.82 17.34 1.64
N HIS A 120 -11.83 17.02 2.46
CA HIS A 120 -11.07 18.02 3.20
C HIS A 120 -10.43 19.06 2.25
N ALA A 121 -10.35 20.33 2.67
CA ALA A 121 -9.82 21.43 1.86
C ALA A 121 -8.36 21.21 1.40
N ALA A 122 -7.57 20.49 2.21
CA ALA A 122 -6.18 20.15 1.95
C ALA A 122 -5.95 19.02 0.91
N ILE A 123 -7.00 18.47 0.29
CA ILE A 123 -6.87 17.43 -0.75
C ILE A 123 -7.46 17.79 -2.12
N PRO A 124 -7.18 19.00 -2.67
CA PRO A 124 -7.80 19.46 -3.92
C PRO A 124 -7.38 18.64 -5.15
N GLU A 125 -6.16 18.12 -5.18
CA GLU A 125 -5.72 17.28 -6.28
C GLU A 125 -6.40 15.91 -6.26
N LEU A 126 -6.62 15.31 -5.08
CA LEU A 126 -7.37 14.06 -4.99
C LEU A 126 -8.85 14.24 -5.38
N GLN A 127 -9.46 15.37 -5.02
CA GLN A 127 -10.81 15.72 -5.49
C GLN A 127 -10.84 15.82 -7.02
N SER A 128 -9.84 16.47 -7.63
CA SER A 128 -9.73 16.59 -9.09
C SER A 128 -9.61 15.21 -9.76
N LEU A 129 -8.82 14.30 -9.20
CA LEU A 129 -8.70 12.91 -9.70
C LEU A 129 -10.02 12.13 -9.56
N PHE A 130 -10.74 12.31 -8.45
CA PHE A 130 -12.03 11.66 -8.23
C PHE A 130 -13.07 12.11 -9.25
N GLU A 131 -13.22 13.41 -9.45
CA GLU A 131 -14.17 13.97 -10.43
C GLU A 131 -13.79 13.63 -11.88
N ALA A 132 -12.50 13.41 -12.16
CA ALA A 132 -12.02 12.90 -13.44
C ALA A 132 -12.21 11.39 -13.64
N GLY A 133 -12.71 10.66 -12.62
CA GLY A 133 -12.90 9.20 -12.69
C GLY A 133 -11.62 8.38 -12.49
N HIS A 134 -10.56 8.99 -11.96
CA HIS A 134 -9.26 8.37 -11.70
C HIS A 134 -9.00 8.07 -10.22
N ALA A 135 -9.98 8.35 -9.36
CA ALA A 135 -9.96 7.97 -7.96
C ALA A 135 -11.30 7.39 -7.51
N ALA A 136 -11.24 6.50 -6.53
CA ALA A 136 -12.39 5.91 -5.85
C ALA A 136 -12.21 5.99 -4.33
N LEU A 137 -13.33 6.08 -3.62
CA LEU A 137 -13.36 6.02 -2.15
C LEU A 137 -13.95 4.67 -1.74
N LEU A 138 -13.26 4.00 -0.81
CA LEU A 138 -13.72 2.77 -0.19
C LEU A 138 -13.98 3.02 1.29
N ALA A 139 -15.25 3.04 1.66
CA ALA A 139 -15.68 3.41 3.00
C ALA A 139 -15.75 2.22 3.97
N ASN A 140 -15.48 2.48 5.24
CA ASN A 140 -15.73 1.59 6.37
C ASN A 140 -15.08 0.20 6.22
N VAL A 141 -13.78 0.18 5.92
CA VAL A 141 -12.98 -1.05 5.87
C VAL A 141 -12.19 -1.18 7.17
N GLY A 142 -12.18 -2.37 7.73
CA GLY A 142 -11.61 -2.69 9.03
C GLY A 142 -11.03 -4.10 9.04
N THR A 143 -10.32 -4.45 10.11
CA THR A 143 -9.77 -5.79 10.37
C THR A 143 -10.82 -6.79 10.90
N LEU A 144 -12.11 -6.46 10.81
CA LEU A 144 -13.22 -7.29 11.29
C LEU A 144 -13.13 -8.74 10.78
N VAL A 145 -13.13 -9.70 11.71
CA VAL A 145 -13.23 -11.14 11.39
C VAL A 145 -14.67 -11.53 11.07
N TYR A 146 -15.62 -10.90 11.74
CA TYR A 146 -17.06 -11.18 11.65
C TYR A 146 -17.84 -9.85 11.66
N PRO A 147 -18.99 -9.77 10.97
CA PRO A 147 -19.95 -8.69 11.20
C PRO A 147 -20.26 -8.60 12.70
N THR A 148 -19.98 -7.45 13.30
CA THR A 148 -20.03 -7.26 14.75
C THR A 148 -20.90 -6.06 15.08
N THR A 149 -21.96 -6.26 15.85
CA THR A 149 -22.75 -5.16 16.41
C THR A 149 -22.11 -4.62 17.69
N ARG A 150 -22.50 -3.41 18.10
CA ARG A 150 -22.04 -2.82 19.37
C ARG A 150 -22.35 -3.71 20.58
N ASP A 151 -23.54 -4.28 20.65
CA ASP A 151 -23.94 -5.14 21.77
C ASP A 151 -23.13 -6.44 21.80
N GLN A 152 -22.83 -7.02 20.63
CA GLN A 152 -21.97 -8.19 20.53
C GLN A 152 -20.53 -7.87 20.96
N TYR A 153 -20.01 -6.70 20.56
CA TYR A 153 -18.69 -6.22 20.98
C TYR A 153 -18.63 -6.07 22.52
N LEU A 154 -19.60 -5.36 23.11
CA LEU A 154 -19.64 -5.09 24.56
C LEU A 154 -19.81 -6.36 25.41
N ARG A 155 -20.48 -7.38 24.87
CA ARG A 155 -20.68 -8.67 25.56
C ARG A 155 -19.66 -9.73 25.16
N SER A 156 -18.69 -9.39 24.31
CA SER A 156 -17.73 -10.34 23.73
C SER A 156 -18.41 -11.58 23.13
N ALA A 157 -19.55 -11.38 22.47
CA ALA A 157 -20.44 -12.45 22.00
C ALA A 157 -20.05 -13.04 20.63
N VAL A 158 -19.09 -12.43 19.94
CA VAL A 158 -18.53 -12.90 18.66
C VAL A 158 -17.00 -12.79 18.70
N PRO A 159 -16.27 -13.60 17.92
CA PRO A 159 -14.82 -13.45 17.83
C PRO A 159 -14.44 -12.06 17.31
N LEU A 160 -13.51 -11.41 18.01
CA LEU A 160 -12.95 -10.12 17.63
C LEU A 160 -11.48 -10.33 17.22
N PRO A 161 -10.92 -9.44 16.38
CA PRO A 161 -9.49 -9.43 16.15
C PRO A 161 -8.74 -9.27 17.48
N PRO A 162 -7.64 -9.99 17.69
CA PRO A 162 -6.83 -9.80 18.90
C PRO A 162 -6.28 -8.38 18.92
N GLN A 163 -6.11 -7.79 20.11
CA GLN A 163 -5.44 -6.50 20.28
C GLN A 163 -6.00 -5.39 19.37
N LEU A 164 -7.34 -5.28 19.29
CA LEU A 164 -7.97 -4.11 18.69
C LEU A 164 -7.40 -2.84 19.31
N PHE A 165 -7.24 -1.80 18.49
CA PHE A 165 -6.68 -0.49 18.86
C PHE A 165 -5.18 -0.46 19.18
N SER A 166 -4.45 -1.57 19.07
CA SER A 166 -2.98 -1.55 19.15
C SER A 166 -2.38 -1.23 17.79
N HIS A 167 -1.53 -0.20 17.70
CA HIS A 167 -0.84 0.13 16.44
C HIS A 167 -0.08 -1.07 15.88
N SER A 168 0.82 -1.68 16.66
CA SER A 168 1.65 -2.79 16.17
C SER A 168 0.81 -3.96 15.66
N ASP A 169 -0.25 -4.32 16.39
CA ASP A 169 -1.08 -5.47 16.02
C ASP A 169 -2.00 -5.14 14.84
N GLN A 170 -2.60 -3.96 14.79
CA GLN A 170 -3.52 -3.57 13.73
C GLN A 170 -2.77 -3.27 12.41
N GLN A 171 -1.54 -2.73 12.46
CA GLN A 171 -0.67 -2.63 11.28
C GLN A 171 -0.43 -4.02 10.68
N VAL A 172 -0.05 -4.99 11.51
CA VAL A 172 0.23 -6.36 11.08
C VAL A 172 -1.04 -7.00 10.52
N GLN A 173 -2.17 -6.93 11.22
CA GLN A 173 -3.45 -7.50 10.80
C GLN A 173 -3.94 -6.96 9.46
N TRP A 174 -3.85 -5.65 9.26
CA TRP A 174 -4.21 -5.03 7.99
C TRP A 174 -3.34 -5.56 6.84
N GLN A 175 -2.04 -5.67 7.08
CA GLN A 175 -1.05 -6.06 6.09
C GLN A 175 -1.03 -7.56 5.78
N HIS A 176 -1.50 -8.42 6.68
CA HIS A 176 -1.62 -9.85 6.39
C HIS A 176 -3.02 -10.33 6.06
N SER A 177 -4.07 -9.62 6.46
CA SER A 177 -5.48 -9.96 6.18
C SER A 177 -5.85 -11.41 6.52
N VAL A 178 -5.35 -11.89 7.65
CA VAL A 178 -5.68 -13.21 8.23
C VAL A 178 -6.25 -12.94 9.61
N PRO A 179 -7.57 -13.00 9.80
CA PRO A 179 -8.21 -12.29 10.89
C PRO A 179 -8.06 -12.94 12.29
N ASP A 180 -7.62 -14.20 12.36
CA ASP A 180 -7.77 -15.05 13.56
C ASP A 180 -6.52 -15.85 13.97
N LYS A 181 -5.38 -15.67 13.30
CA LYS A 181 -4.13 -16.36 13.66
C LYS A 181 -2.87 -15.55 13.35
N PRO A 182 -1.78 -15.76 14.11
CA PRO A 182 -0.46 -15.29 13.72
C PRO A 182 -0.12 -15.85 12.33
N THR A 183 0.45 -15.00 11.48
CA THR A 183 0.90 -15.39 10.14
C THR A 183 2.28 -14.83 9.88
N SER A 184 3.09 -15.61 9.18
CA SER A 184 4.44 -15.24 8.79
C SER A 184 4.49 -14.53 7.42
N SER A 185 3.35 -14.32 6.76
CA SER A 185 3.28 -13.66 5.45
C SER A 185 2.20 -12.58 5.36
N GLY A 186 2.48 -11.54 4.58
CA GLY A 186 1.55 -10.49 4.17
C GLY A 186 0.76 -10.87 2.93
N TRP A 187 -0.39 -10.22 2.71
CA TRP A 187 -1.21 -10.53 1.53
C TRP A 187 -0.55 -10.08 0.22
N GLY A 188 0.23 -9.00 0.24
CA GLY A 188 1.04 -8.57 -0.90
C GLY A 188 2.14 -9.58 -1.23
N GLY A 189 2.84 -10.09 -0.21
CA GLY A 189 3.84 -11.15 -0.37
C GLY A 189 3.24 -12.43 -0.95
N ARG A 190 2.06 -12.84 -0.49
CA ARG A 190 1.32 -13.97 -1.09
C ARG A 190 0.93 -13.73 -2.54
N ILE A 191 0.56 -12.49 -2.91
CA ILE A 191 0.35 -12.15 -4.32
C ILE A 191 1.67 -12.28 -5.09
N ALA A 192 2.77 -11.75 -4.56
CA ALA A 192 4.08 -11.84 -5.20
C ALA A 192 4.49 -13.28 -5.48
N ASP A 193 4.34 -14.17 -4.49
CA ASP A 193 4.61 -15.62 -4.65
C ASP A 193 3.82 -16.24 -5.81
N LEU A 194 2.58 -15.81 -6.03
CA LEU A 194 1.72 -16.33 -7.10
C LEU A 194 2.05 -15.77 -8.48
N VAL A 195 2.54 -14.53 -8.56
CA VAL A 195 2.71 -13.82 -9.84
C VAL A 195 4.17 -13.58 -10.24
N ASN A 196 5.13 -13.99 -9.41
CA ASN A 196 6.55 -13.78 -9.72
C ASN A 196 6.99 -14.48 -11.01
N ALA A 197 6.37 -15.61 -11.35
CA ALA A 197 6.64 -16.34 -12.60
C ALA A 197 6.36 -15.53 -13.88
N PHE A 198 5.65 -14.40 -13.79
CA PHE A 198 5.50 -13.48 -14.92
C PHE A 198 6.74 -12.60 -15.14
N ASN A 199 7.64 -12.48 -14.18
CA ASN A 199 8.86 -11.70 -14.34
C ASN A 199 9.97 -12.55 -14.97
N ALA A 200 10.76 -11.94 -15.86
CA ALA A 200 11.92 -12.60 -16.46
C ALA A 200 13.19 -12.44 -15.61
N ASN A 201 13.16 -11.49 -14.66
CA ASN A 201 14.26 -11.20 -13.74
C ASN A 201 14.00 -11.85 -12.38
N ASN A 202 15.02 -12.53 -11.87
CA ASN A 202 15.07 -13.18 -10.56
C ASN A 202 16.11 -12.55 -9.61
N GLU A 203 16.86 -11.54 -10.06
CA GLU A 203 17.87 -10.81 -9.29
C GLU A 203 17.26 -9.63 -8.53
N ILE A 204 16.42 -8.82 -9.18
CA ILE A 204 15.69 -7.73 -8.51
C ILE A 204 14.29 -8.21 -8.14
N SER A 205 13.98 -8.19 -6.85
CA SER A 205 12.65 -8.54 -6.37
C SER A 205 11.57 -7.62 -6.95
N MET A 206 10.45 -8.21 -7.35
CA MET A 206 9.25 -7.46 -7.71
C MET A 206 8.59 -6.74 -6.53
N SER A 207 8.86 -7.17 -5.30
CA SER A 207 8.32 -6.56 -4.08
C SER A 207 9.30 -5.51 -3.58
N ILE A 208 9.08 -4.24 -3.91
CA ILE A 208 9.98 -3.14 -3.57
C ILE A 208 9.40 -2.30 -2.44
N SER A 209 10.17 -2.07 -1.39
CA SER A 209 9.78 -1.18 -0.29
C SER A 209 10.59 0.10 -0.30
N LEU A 210 9.90 1.25 -0.21
CA LEU A 210 10.51 2.57 -0.07
C LEU A 210 10.48 3.09 1.37
N ALA A 211 9.94 2.28 2.28
CA ALA A 211 9.74 2.62 3.69
C ALA A 211 10.17 1.49 4.63
N GLY A 212 11.32 0.87 4.34
CA GLY A 212 11.88 -0.18 5.20
C GLY A 212 11.09 -1.49 5.17
N LYS A 213 11.27 -2.34 6.20
CA LYS A 213 10.59 -3.64 6.23
C LYS A 213 9.13 -3.47 6.64
N ASN A 214 8.23 -4.16 5.93
CA ASN A 214 6.82 -4.23 6.27
C ASN A 214 6.31 -5.68 6.21
N THR A 215 5.18 -5.96 6.86
CA THR A 215 4.53 -7.28 6.83
C THR A 215 3.87 -7.53 5.48
N PHE A 216 3.31 -6.48 4.86
CA PHE A 216 2.52 -6.56 3.63
C PHE A 216 3.25 -7.31 2.50
N GLN A 217 4.55 -7.07 2.33
CA GLN A 217 5.37 -7.65 1.27
C GLN A 217 6.10 -8.94 1.67
N VAL A 218 5.88 -9.47 2.88
CA VAL A 218 6.51 -10.74 3.30
C VAL A 218 5.84 -11.90 2.58
N GLY A 219 6.52 -12.49 1.59
CA GLY A 219 6.15 -13.73 0.93
C GLY A 219 6.93 -14.94 1.49
N THR A 220 6.60 -16.12 0.97
CA THR A 220 7.33 -17.37 1.25
C THR A 220 8.49 -17.56 0.28
N ALA A 221 8.32 -17.16 -0.98
CA ALA A 221 9.31 -17.29 -2.04
C ALA A 221 9.88 -15.94 -2.47
N VAL A 222 9.05 -14.88 -2.50
CA VAL A 222 9.49 -13.53 -2.84
C VAL A 222 9.75 -12.72 -1.57
N THR A 223 10.97 -12.23 -1.43
CA THR A 223 11.37 -11.33 -0.35
C THR A 223 11.33 -9.87 -0.80
N GLN A 224 10.93 -8.97 0.08
CA GLN A 224 10.97 -7.53 -0.21
C GLN A 224 12.40 -7.02 -0.44
N TYR A 225 12.58 -6.12 -1.40
CA TYR A 225 13.82 -5.39 -1.65
C TYR A 225 13.65 -3.92 -1.24
N ALA A 226 14.41 -3.50 -0.23
CA ALA A 226 14.31 -2.14 0.29
C ALA A 226 15.20 -1.19 -0.51
N VAL A 227 14.65 -0.07 -0.96
CA VAL A 227 15.40 0.98 -1.66
C VAL A 227 15.04 2.34 -1.08
N SER A 228 15.95 3.30 -1.23
CA SER A 228 15.74 4.68 -0.79
C SER A 228 15.05 5.50 -1.87
N SER A 229 14.66 6.74 -1.55
CA SER A 229 14.19 7.72 -2.54
C SER A 229 15.24 8.12 -3.58
N SER A 230 16.49 7.69 -3.42
CA SER A 230 17.61 7.96 -4.34
C SER A 230 18.05 6.73 -5.16
N GLY A 231 17.54 5.53 -4.83
CA GLY A 231 17.90 4.27 -5.49
C GLY A 231 18.23 3.18 -4.48
N ALA A 232 18.84 2.09 -4.95
CA ALA A 232 19.34 1.03 -4.07
C ALA A 232 20.42 1.56 -3.14
N THR A 233 20.38 1.15 -1.89
CA THR A 233 21.44 1.44 -0.91
C THR A 233 22.69 0.63 -1.27
N THR A 234 23.83 1.32 -1.39
CA THR A 234 25.11 0.67 -1.67
C THR A 234 26.02 0.67 -0.44
N LEU A 235 27.03 -0.19 -0.43
CA LEU A 235 28.09 -0.12 0.56
C LEU A 235 29.00 1.08 0.29
N VAL A 236 29.54 1.67 1.36
CA VAL A 236 30.54 2.75 1.26
C VAL A 236 31.73 2.26 0.44
N GLY A 237 32.19 3.07 -0.51
CA GLY A 237 33.31 2.74 -1.39
C GLY A 237 32.92 2.06 -2.71
N SER A 238 31.68 1.57 -2.88
CA SER A 238 31.27 0.85 -4.11
C SER A 238 31.36 1.72 -5.38
N THR A 239 31.03 3.00 -5.25
CA THR A 239 31.09 4.00 -6.31
C THR A 239 32.38 4.82 -6.29
N SER A 240 33.21 4.67 -5.26
CA SER A 240 34.50 5.37 -5.14
C SER A 240 35.53 4.80 -6.11
N ARG A 241 36.50 5.63 -6.51
CA ARG A 241 37.63 5.23 -7.38
C ARG A 241 38.93 5.83 -6.84
N GLY A 242 40.00 5.02 -6.82
CA GLY A 242 41.36 5.49 -6.53
C GLY A 242 41.62 5.96 -5.09
N ASN A 243 40.77 5.61 -4.12
CA ASN A 243 40.92 5.98 -2.72
C ASN A 243 40.84 4.77 -1.77
N ALA A 244 41.07 5.00 -0.47
CA ALA A 244 41.06 3.96 0.54
C ALA A 244 39.70 3.24 0.65
N ASP A 245 38.59 3.95 0.47
CA ASP A 245 37.25 3.35 0.49
C ASP A 245 37.04 2.39 -0.68
N ALA A 246 37.49 2.75 -1.88
CA ALA A 246 37.45 1.87 -3.04
C ALA A 246 38.29 0.60 -2.82
N ALA A 247 39.47 0.73 -2.21
CA ALA A 247 40.33 -0.40 -1.88
C ALA A 247 39.70 -1.31 -0.81
N ARG A 248 39.08 -0.73 0.23
CA ARG A 248 38.35 -1.48 1.27
C ARG A 248 37.16 -2.24 0.70
N PHE A 249 36.37 -1.59 -0.16
CA PHE A 249 35.24 -2.23 -0.83
C PHE A 249 35.69 -3.39 -1.74
N ALA A 250 36.76 -3.20 -2.51
CA ALA A 250 37.33 -4.26 -3.34
C ALA A 250 37.77 -5.47 -2.48
N ALA A 251 38.53 -5.23 -1.41
CA ALA A 251 38.95 -6.29 -0.49
C ALA A 251 37.77 -7.02 0.17
N GLN A 252 36.70 -6.29 0.53
CA GLN A 252 35.48 -6.88 1.08
C GLN A 252 34.78 -7.79 0.04
N ARG A 253 34.68 -7.35 -1.21
CA ARG A 253 34.13 -8.16 -2.30
C ARG A 253 34.96 -9.41 -2.55
N ASP A 254 36.29 -9.29 -2.51
CA ASP A 254 37.21 -10.42 -2.67
C ASP A 254 37.04 -11.43 -1.51
N LEU A 255 36.86 -10.95 -0.28
CA LEU A 255 36.56 -11.81 0.88
C LEU A 255 35.27 -12.60 0.68
N PHE A 256 34.21 -11.96 0.18
CA PHE A 256 32.98 -12.67 -0.16
C PHE A 256 33.16 -13.65 -1.32
N GLY A 257 34.15 -13.46 -2.20
CA GLY A 257 34.47 -14.38 -3.29
C GLY A 257 35.28 -15.62 -2.89
N GLN A 258 35.80 -15.67 -1.66
CA GLN A 258 36.58 -16.82 -1.19
C GLN A 258 35.70 -18.06 -0.96
N THR A 259 36.33 -19.24 -1.01
CA THR A 259 35.67 -20.52 -0.71
C THR A 259 35.27 -20.55 0.78
N PRO A 260 33.97 -20.54 1.11
CA PRO A 260 33.54 -20.52 2.50
C PRO A 260 33.79 -21.88 3.17
N THR A 261 34.08 -21.87 4.48
CA THR A 261 34.39 -23.08 5.25
C THR A 261 33.19 -23.65 6.01
N SER A 262 32.13 -22.86 6.17
CA SER A 262 30.89 -23.25 6.86
C SER A 262 29.64 -22.80 6.13
N LEU A 263 28.49 -23.42 6.44
CA LEU A 263 27.20 -23.04 5.87
C LEU A 263 26.83 -21.58 6.18
N LEU A 264 27.19 -21.08 7.38
CA LEU A 264 26.91 -19.69 7.76
C LEU A 264 27.75 -18.72 6.92
N GLU A 265 29.03 -19.01 6.72
CA GLU A 265 29.90 -18.21 5.84
C GLU A 265 29.39 -18.24 4.39
N THR A 266 28.99 -19.41 3.89
CA THR A 266 28.39 -19.53 2.54
C THR A 266 27.15 -18.66 2.40
N ALA A 267 26.22 -18.75 3.35
CA ALA A 267 24.97 -17.97 3.32
C ALA A 267 25.26 -16.47 3.42
N PHE A 268 26.12 -16.05 4.35
CA PHE A 268 26.48 -14.65 4.54
C PHE A 268 27.19 -14.06 3.31
N ALA A 269 28.17 -14.79 2.75
CA ALA A 269 28.88 -14.37 1.57
C ALA A 269 27.95 -14.31 0.34
N SER A 270 27.05 -15.29 0.15
CA SER A 270 26.08 -15.27 -0.95
C SER A 270 25.16 -14.05 -0.85
N VAL A 271 24.45 -13.88 0.28
CA VAL A 271 23.52 -12.77 0.46
C VAL A 271 24.22 -11.42 0.30
N SER A 272 25.47 -11.30 0.77
CA SER A 272 26.24 -10.06 0.63
C SER A 272 26.64 -9.77 -0.82
N ARG A 273 27.09 -10.78 -1.59
CA ARG A 273 27.40 -10.62 -3.02
C ARG A 273 26.13 -10.29 -3.81
N ASP A 274 25.04 -11.01 -3.55
CA ASP A 274 23.76 -10.83 -4.24
C ASP A 274 23.20 -9.42 -3.97
N ALA A 275 23.33 -8.91 -2.74
CA ALA A 275 22.94 -7.55 -2.39
C ALA A 275 23.78 -6.49 -3.13
N ILE A 276 25.09 -6.68 -3.24
CA ILE A 276 25.98 -5.78 -4.01
C ILE A 276 25.59 -5.78 -5.48
N ALA A 277 25.46 -6.97 -6.10
CA ALA A 277 25.10 -7.12 -7.50
C ALA A 277 23.72 -6.49 -7.81
N SER A 278 22.72 -6.77 -6.97
CA SER A 278 21.37 -6.20 -7.09
C SER A 278 21.38 -4.67 -6.98
N ALA A 279 22.18 -4.11 -6.07
CA ALA A 279 22.28 -2.67 -5.91
C ALA A 279 22.96 -1.99 -7.11
N ASP A 280 24.05 -2.57 -7.59
CA ASP A 280 24.78 -2.08 -8.77
C ASP A 280 23.92 -2.17 -10.04
N LEU A 281 23.21 -3.30 -10.24
CA LEU A 281 22.29 -3.49 -11.35
C LEU A 281 21.17 -2.44 -11.31
N LEU A 282 20.46 -2.34 -10.17
CA LEU A 282 19.33 -1.43 -10.08
C LEU A 282 19.74 0.02 -10.28
N ASN A 283 20.82 0.46 -9.64
CA ASN A 283 21.29 1.84 -9.77
C ASN A 283 21.81 2.15 -11.17
N SER A 284 22.48 1.20 -11.83
CA SER A 284 22.90 1.37 -13.23
C SER A 284 21.70 1.53 -14.16
N VAL A 285 20.66 0.70 -13.99
CA VAL A 285 19.42 0.84 -14.78
C VAL A 285 18.70 2.14 -14.48
N LEU A 286 18.60 2.56 -13.21
CA LEU A 286 17.97 3.83 -12.83
C LEU A 286 18.72 5.05 -13.37
N ALA A 287 20.05 4.97 -13.48
CA ALA A 287 20.88 6.03 -14.05
C ALA A 287 20.76 6.10 -15.58
N ALA A 288 20.60 4.96 -16.25
CA ALA A 288 20.39 4.88 -17.69
C ALA A 288 18.93 5.16 -18.13
N SER A 289 17.97 5.03 -17.20
CA SER A 289 16.55 5.25 -17.46
C SER A 289 16.25 6.72 -17.77
N GLN A 290 15.31 6.95 -18.69
CA GLN A 290 14.88 8.30 -19.05
C GLN A 290 14.29 9.02 -17.84
N PRO A 291 14.70 10.27 -17.55
CA PRO A 291 14.12 11.04 -16.46
C PRO A 291 12.62 11.25 -16.65
N ILE A 292 11.87 11.12 -15.56
CA ILE A 292 10.47 11.55 -15.48
C ILE A 292 10.47 13.08 -15.38
N THR A 293 9.67 13.73 -16.23
CA THR A 293 9.57 15.20 -16.27
C THR A 293 8.53 15.74 -15.30
N THR A 294 7.54 14.93 -14.92
CA THR A 294 6.55 15.25 -13.91
C THR A 294 7.21 15.68 -12.60
N THR A 295 6.86 16.87 -12.12
CA THR A 295 7.37 17.42 -10.86
C THR A 295 6.70 16.77 -9.66
N PHE A 296 7.50 16.31 -8.69
CA PHE A 296 7.01 15.80 -7.41
C PHE A 296 7.30 16.81 -6.29
N PRO A 297 6.42 16.92 -5.28
CA PRO A 297 6.71 17.72 -4.10
C PRO A 297 7.90 17.13 -3.33
N ASN A 298 8.76 17.99 -2.77
CA ASN A 298 9.89 17.57 -1.94
C ASN A 298 9.42 17.22 -0.51
N THR A 299 8.66 16.15 -0.39
CA THR A 299 8.09 15.64 0.86
C THR A 299 8.40 14.16 1.00
N THR A 300 8.18 13.57 2.18
CA THR A 300 8.43 12.14 2.41
C THR A 300 7.62 11.26 1.46
N ALA A 301 6.33 11.57 1.26
CA ALA A 301 5.48 10.84 0.32
C ALA A 301 5.87 11.11 -1.14
N GLY A 302 6.13 12.37 -1.50
CA GLY A 302 6.52 12.77 -2.86
C GLY A 302 7.82 12.11 -3.33
N ASN A 303 8.84 12.08 -2.47
CA ASN A 303 10.13 11.48 -2.78
C ASN A 303 10.06 9.96 -2.95
N GLN A 304 9.26 9.28 -2.12
CA GLN A 304 9.02 7.85 -2.30
C GLN A 304 8.23 7.57 -3.58
N LEU A 305 7.09 8.22 -3.80
CA LEU A 305 6.30 7.99 -5.01
C LEU A 305 7.04 8.34 -6.31
N ARG A 306 7.92 9.36 -6.27
CA ARG A 306 8.83 9.65 -7.39
C ARG A 306 9.75 8.47 -7.71
N MET A 307 10.34 7.85 -6.69
CA MET A 307 11.18 6.67 -6.90
C MET A 307 10.36 5.46 -7.38
N ALA A 308 9.15 5.25 -6.85
CA ALA A 308 8.25 4.22 -7.37
C ALA A 308 7.97 4.41 -8.87
N ALA A 309 7.69 5.64 -9.31
CA ALA A 309 7.50 5.95 -10.72
C ALA A 309 8.77 5.70 -11.55
N ARG A 310 9.96 6.04 -11.05
CA ARG A 310 11.23 5.73 -11.72
C ARG A 310 11.48 4.21 -11.85
N LEU A 311 11.10 3.44 -10.85
CA LEU A 311 11.21 1.97 -10.86
C LEU A 311 10.22 1.34 -11.83
N ILE A 312 9.02 1.90 -11.96
CA ILE A 312 8.06 1.54 -13.01
C ILE A 312 8.68 1.83 -14.38
N ALA A 313 9.25 3.02 -14.60
CA ALA A 313 9.91 3.36 -15.86
C ALA A 313 11.12 2.45 -16.19
N ALA A 314 11.83 1.98 -15.17
CA ALA A 314 12.96 1.05 -15.30
C ALA A 314 12.55 -0.42 -15.51
N SER A 315 11.28 -0.77 -15.28
CA SER A 315 10.81 -2.15 -15.27
C SER A 315 11.10 -2.95 -16.55
N PRO A 316 11.04 -2.37 -17.78
CA PRO A 316 11.35 -3.10 -19.00
C PRO A 316 12.81 -3.54 -19.06
N ALA A 317 13.73 -2.66 -18.69
CA ALA A 317 15.16 -2.96 -18.62
C ALA A 317 15.48 -3.96 -17.51
N LEU A 318 14.67 -3.96 -16.45
CA LEU A 318 14.74 -4.95 -15.37
C LEU A 318 13.98 -6.24 -15.69
N GLY A 319 13.29 -6.40 -16.83
CA GLY A 319 12.49 -7.60 -17.10
C GLY A 319 11.34 -7.84 -16.10
N LEU A 320 10.86 -6.78 -15.43
CA LEU A 320 9.79 -6.82 -14.43
C LEU A 320 8.45 -6.40 -15.07
N ARG A 321 7.49 -7.33 -15.08
CA ARG A 321 6.11 -7.14 -15.55
C ARG A 321 5.10 -7.01 -14.42
N ARG A 322 5.42 -7.54 -13.24
CA ARG A 322 4.62 -7.42 -12.02
C ARG A 322 5.48 -6.74 -10.97
N GLN A 323 4.97 -5.69 -10.33
CA GLN A 323 5.67 -5.04 -9.22
C GLN A 323 4.69 -4.68 -8.10
N LEU A 324 5.16 -4.81 -6.87
CA LEU A 324 4.46 -4.34 -5.67
C LEU A 324 5.33 -3.31 -5.00
N PHE A 325 4.78 -2.14 -4.74
CA PHE A 325 5.47 -1.04 -4.05
C PHE A 325 4.84 -0.81 -2.68
N PHE A 326 5.69 -0.58 -1.68
CA PHE A 326 5.26 -0.10 -0.37
C PHE A 326 5.87 1.28 -0.11
N VAL A 327 5.00 2.24 0.16
CA VAL A 327 5.32 3.63 0.50
C VAL A 327 4.65 3.92 1.83
N GLN A 328 5.28 4.75 2.67
CA GLN A 328 4.72 5.10 3.97
C GLN A 328 4.82 6.59 4.26
N LEU A 329 3.76 7.14 4.84
CA LEU A 329 3.79 8.43 5.52
C LEU A 329 3.32 8.23 6.95
N GLY A 330 4.16 8.60 7.92
CA GLY A 330 3.81 8.59 9.35
C GLY A 330 3.28 9.92 9.84
N GLY A 331 2.98 10.01 11.14
CA GLY A 331 2.50 11.23 11.80
C GLY A 331 0.99 11.27 11.99
N TRP A 332 0.27 10.22 11.60
CA TRP A 332 -1.19 10.15 11.70
C TRP A 332 -1.71 9.91 13.13
N ASP A 333 -0.81 9.73 14.10
CA ASP A 333 -1.15 9.44 15.49
C ASP A 333 -1.58 10.68 16.28
N THR A 334 -2.64 11.34 15.81
CA THR A 334 -3.09 12.65 16.30
C THR A 334 -4.09 12.52 17.45
N HIS A 335 -3.59 12.29 18.66
CA HIS A 335 -4.39 12.34 19.90
C HIS A 335 -4.66 13.76 20.42
N ALA A 336 -3.93 14.74 19.93
CA ALA A 336 -4.00 16.16 20.30
C ALA A 336 -3.57 17.02 19.10
N ALA A 337 -3.91 18.31 19.10
CA ALA A 337 -3.54 19.29 18.06
C ALA A 337 -3.74 18.77 16.62
N GLN A 338 -4.81 18.01 16.40
CA GLN A 338 -5.13 17.47 15.08
C GLN A 338 -5.47 18.60 14.10
N LEU A 339 -6.26 19.57 14.60
CA LEU A 339 -6.68 20.78 13.91
C LEU A 339 -6.02 22.01 14.54
N ASP A 340 -5.93 23.09 13.79
CA ASP A 340 -5.70 24.42 14.35
C ASP A 340 -7.03 25.03 14.85
N ASN A 341 -7.08 25.49 16.09
CA ASN A 341 -8.32 25.99 16.70
C ASN A 341 -8.86 27.27 16.06
N ALA A 342 -8.01 28.08 15.43
CA ALA A 342 -8.44 29.30 14.72
C ALA A 342 -8.83 28.99 13.27
N THR A 343 -8.19 27.98 12.66
CA THR A 343 -8.44 27.52 11.30
C THR A 343 -8.63 25.99 11.28
N PRO A 344 -9.84 25.48 11.56
CA PRO A 344 -10.06 24.04 11.74
C PRO A 344 -9.87 23.18 10.48
N THR A 345 -9.57 23.77 9.32
CA THR A 345 -9.15 23.08 8.09
C THR A 345 -7.62 23.01 7.93
N SER A 346 -6.88 23.46 8.93
CA SER A 346 -5.41 23.44 9.03
C SER A 346 -4.97 22.59 10.23
N GLY A 347 -3.67 22.40 10.42
CA GLY A 347 -3.10 21.64 11.53
C GLY A 347 -2.34 20.40 11.08
N THR A 348 -1.99 19.54 12.03
CA THR A 348 -1.17 18.34 11.77
C THR A 348 -1.81 17.43 10.72
N HIS A 349 -3.12 17.17 10.85
CA HIS A 349 -3.84 16.31 9.92
C HIS A 349 -3.92 16.92 8.52
N ALA A 350 -4.24 18.22 8.41
CA ALA A 350 -4.29 18.93 7.15
C ALA A 350 -2.94 18.94 6.42
N ASN A 351 -1.83 19.10 7.14
CA ASN A 351 -0.47 19.06 6.57
C ASN A 351 -0.12 17.69 5.99
N LEU A 352 -0.52 16.61 6.67
CA LEU A 352 -0.32 15.24 6.16
C LEU A 352 -1.22 14.96 4.95
N LEU A 353 -2.47 15.42 4.99
CA LEU A 353 -3.41 15.36 3.86
C LEU A 353 -2.89 16.11 2.62
N ALA A 354 -2.32 17.31 2.79
CA ALA A 354 -1.71 18.05 1.69
C ALA A 354 -0.53 17.30 1.05
N GLN A 355 0.32 16.68 1.87
CA GLN A 355 1.44 15.88 1.37
C GLN A 355 0.97 14.69 0.53
N ILE A 356 -0.06 13.95 0.96
CA ILE A 356 -0.58 12.83 0.18
C ILE A 356 -1.29 13.31 -1.10
N SER A 357 -2.05 14.40 -1.05
CA SER A 357 -2.78 14.93 -2.21
C SER A 357 -1.83 15.30 -3.35
N GLN A 358 -0.81 16.12 -3.03
CA GLN A 358 0.21 16.54 -4.00
C GLN A 358 1.03 15.36 -4.52
N ALA A 359 1.45 14.45 -3.63
CA ALA A 359 2.30 13.33 -4.01
C ALA A 359 1.57 12.28 -4.86
N VAL A 360 0.32 11.97 -4.54
CA VAL A 360 -0.51 11.02 -5.29
C VAL A 360 -0.88 11.58 -6.66
N ASN A 361 -1.19 12.87 -6.75
CA ASN A 361 -1.42 13.53 -8.04
C ASN A 361 -0.17 13.53 -8.93
N ALA A 362 0.99 13.90 -8.38
CA ALA A 362 2.25 13.81 -9.12
C ALA A 362 2.56 12.38 -9.57
N PHE A 363 2.28 11.39 -8.72
CA PHE A 363 2.44 9.98 -9.07
C PHE A 363 1.52 9.57 -10.23
N TYR A 364 0.23 9.88 -10.15
CA TYR A 364 -0.72 9.60 -11.23
C TYR A 364 -0.29 10.26 -12.55
N ASN A 365 0.08 11.54 -12.52
CA ASN A 365 0.56 12.25 -13.70
C ASN A 365 1.84 11.63 -14.28
N ALA A 366 2.75 11.12 -13.44
CA ALA A 366 3.91 10.37 -13.91
C ALA A 366 3.50 9.04 -14.57
N THR A 367 2.48 8.34 -14.07
CA THR A 367 1.95 7.14 -14.76
C THR A 367 1.31 7.48 -16.11
N VAL A 368 0.66 8.65 -16.24
CA VAL A 368 0.15 9.15 -17.52
C VAL A 368 1.31 9.49 -18.47
N GLU A 369 2.34 10.18 -17.99
CA GLU A 369 3.56 10.50 -18.76
C GLU A 369 4.24 9.23 -19.30
N LEU A 370 4.26 8.17 -18.48
CA LEU A 370 4.83 6.86 -18.83
C LEU A 370 3.89 6.00 -19.69
N GLY A 371 2.64 6.43 -19.91
CA GLY A 371 1.64 5.68 -20.67
C GLY A 371 1.14 4.41 -19.96
N VAL A 372 1.17 4.40 -18.62
CA VAL A 372 0.81 3.22 -17.80
C VAL A 372 -0.25 3.46 -16.72
N ALA A 373 -1.02 4.54 -16.81
CA ALA A 373 -2.08 4.84 -15.84
C ALA A 373 -3.03 3.64 -15.62
N ASN A 374 -3.45 2.96 -16.69
CA ASN A 374 -4.36 1.80 -16.65
C ASN A 374 -3.69 0.49 -16.17
N GLN A 375 -2.40 0.53 -15.85
CA GLN A 375 -1.60 -0.60 -15.39
C GLN A 375 -1.19 -0.46 -13.92
N VAL A 376 -1.37 0.71 -13.33
CA VAL A 376 -0.91 1.02 -11.98
C VAL A 376 -2.11 1.33 -11.09
N THR A 377 -2.19 0.68 -9.94
CA THR A 377 -3.18 1.01 -8.92
C THR A 377 -2.46 1.39 -7.62
N LEU A 378 -2.71 2.60 -7.14
CA LEU A 378 -2.33 3.03 -5.80
C LEU A 378 -3.54 2.90 -4.88
N PHE A 379 -3.35 2.35 -3.68
CA PHE A 379 -4.37 2.30 -2.66
C PHE A 379 -3.78 2.73 -1.31
N THR A 380 -4.63 3.30 -0.45
CA THR A 380 -4.23 3.59 0.92
C THR A 380 -4.61 2.50 1.90
N ALA A 381 -3.81 2.42 2.95
CA ALA A 381 -4.01 1.54 4.09
C ALA A 381 -3.60 2.28 5.37
N SER A 382 -4.22 1.94 6.50
CA SER A 382 -3.84 2.38 7.84
C SER A 382 -4.03 1.17 8.74
N ASP A 383 -3.33 1.14 9.87
CA ASP A 383 -3.64 0.27 11.01
C ASP A 383 -5.14 0.26 11.36
N PHE A 384 -5.74 1.43 11.52
CA PHE A 384 -7.16 1.61 11.79
C PHE A 384 -7.60 3.02 11.39
N GLY A 385 -8.87 3.36 11.62
CA GLY A 385 -9.34 4.75 11.61
C GLY A 385 -9.37 5.33 13.02
N ARG A 386 -9.90 6.55 13.16
CA ARG A 386 -10.07 7.19 14.46
C ARG A 386 -11.50 7.13 14.96
N THR A 387 -11.68 7.30 16.26
CA THR A 387 -13.02 7.41 16.83
C THR A 387 -13.78 8.55 16.16
N TYR A 388 -15.05 8.31 15.87
CA TYR A 388 -15.88 9.36 15.29
C TYR A 388 -16.04 10.54 16.27
N ARG A 389 -16.13 10.27 17.57
CA ARG A 389 -16.17 11.32 18.61
C ARG A 389 -14.76 11.82 18.93
N SER A 390 -14.67 13.10 19.25
CA SER A 390 -13.47 13.75 19.79
C SER A 390 -13.16 13.25 21.22
N ASN A 391 -11.87 13.23 21.57
CA ASN A 391 -11.38 13.00 22.93
C ASN A 391 -11.08 14.32 23.69
N GLY A 392 -11.35 15.47 23.07
CA GLY A 392 -11.15 16.81 23.64
C GLY A 392 -10.22 17.69 22.79
N ASP A 393 -9.13 17.14 22.24
CA ASP A 393 -8.17 17.88 21.40
C ASP A 393 -7.66 17.07 20.18
N GLY A 394 -8.14 15.84 20.05
CA GLY A 394 -7.87 14.92 18.95
C GLY A 394 -8.86 13.78 18.99
N SER A 395 -8.43 12.60 18.54
CA SER A 395 -9.30 11.41 18.50
C SER A 395 -8.55 10.16 18.95
N ASP A 396 -9.30 9.24 19.54
CA ASP A 396 -8.76 7.96 19.99
C ASP A 396 -8.81 6.92 18.86
N HIS A 397 -8.35 5.72 19.15
CA HIS A 397 -8.28 4.64 18.18
C HIS A 397 -9.67 4.12 17.81
N GLY A 398 -9.98 4.16 16.52
CA GLY A 398 -11.16 3.55 15.94
C GLY A 398 -10.87 2.15 15.41
N TRP A 399 -11.84 1.59 14.69
CA TRP A 399 -11.71 0.26 14.08
C TRP A 399 -11.72 0.34 12.56
N GLY A 400 -12.82 0.82 11.99
CA GLY A 400 -12.95 1.03 10.55
C GLY A 400 -12.26 2.32 10.11
N ASN A 401 -11.79 2.33 8.87
CA ASN A 401 -11.29 3.52 8.20
C ASN A 401 -11.90 3.66 6.80
N HIS A 402 -11.71 4.82 6.17
CA HIS A 402 -12.03 5.06 4.78
C HIS A 402 -10.73 5.23 4.00
N GLN A 403 -10.63 4.56 2.86
CA GLN A 403 -9.43 4.55 2.02
C GLN A 403 -9.75 5.15 0.66
N PHE A 404 -8.73 5.67 -0.01
CA PHE A 404 -8.83 6.04 -1.42
C PHE A 404 -7.96 5.13 -2.28
N ILE A 405 -8.40 4.97 -3.52
CA ILE A 405 -7.73 4.22 -4.57
C ILE A 405 -7.57 5.17 -5.74
N VAL A 406 -6.39 5.20 -6.35
CA VAL A 406 -6.07 6.02 -7.53
C VAL A 406 -5.47 5.14 -8.61
N GLY A 407 -5.89 5.37 -9.85
CA GLY A 407 -5.51 4.61 -11.03
C GLY A 407 -6.73 4.43 -11.94
N GLY A 408 -6.65 3.49 -12.87
CA GLY A 408 -7.71 3.22 -13.84
C GLY A 408 -7.21 3.36 -15.25
#